data_AF-A0A5B8U4S2-F1
#
_entry.id   AF-A0A5B8U4S2-F1
#
_cell.length_a   1.000
_cell.length_b   1.000
_cell.length_c   1.000
_cell.angle_alpha   90.00
_cell.angle_beta   90.00
_cell.angle_gamma   90.00
#
_symmetry.space_group_name_H-M   'P 1'
#
loop_
_entity.id
_entity.type
_entity.pdbx_description
1 polymer ?
#
loop_
_entity_poly.entity_id
_entity_poly.type
_entity_poly.pdbx_seq_one_letter_code
_entity_poly.pdbx_strand_id
1 'polypeptide(L)'
;MPNRRAGGRRAGVRRGGIGGGDRRQGDRGDARRSAPSPPRAPTASRPSRARPRGAGPSDPHAMLARMGWLAYALMTVVLFAMWGFLGKLALKTATPVQASILFGVMSVIVGVAAVWLGQKTSSWAPSSIWLACLSGLAGGAGLITIYMAFDRGPASLVSPVVGSYPAIVAVLSVVFLSEKLSTLQFAGVAVTVTGVLLVGLG
;
A
#
# COMPACT_ATOMS: atom_id res chain seq x y z
N MET A 1 -18.73 50.10 54.47
CA MET A 1 -19.82 49.43 55.22
C MET A 1 -19.61 47.91 55.17
N PRO A 2 -19.79 47.19 56.28
CA PRO A 2 -19.41 45.78 56.53
C PRO A 2 -20.57 44.80 56.16
N ASN A 3 -20.51 43.46 56.21
CA ASN A 3 -20.49 42.64 57.44
C ASN A 3 -20.62 41.11 57.16
N ARG A 4 -19.75 40.31 57.82
CA ARG A 4 -19.89 39.00 58.54
C ARG A 4 -20.97 37.96 58.10
N ARG A 5 -20.74 36.64 58.19
CA ARG A 5 -20.39 35.78 59.37
C ARG A 5 -19.78 34.45 58.87
N ALA A 6 -18.68 33.89 59.39
CA ALA A 6 -18.49 33.15 60.66
C ALA A 6 -19.46 31.95 60.83
N GLY A 7 -19.06 30.70 61.14
CA GLY A 7 -17.76 30.11 61.48
C GLY A 7 -17.88 28.67 62.01
N GLY A 8 -16.77 27.91 61.97
CA GLY A 8 -16.35 26.83 62.90
C GLY A 8 -17.14 25.50 62.96
N ARG A 9 -16.62 24.37 63.45
CA ARG A 9 -15.28 23.88 63.88
C ARG A 9 -15.49 22.42 64.37
N ARG A 10 -14.41 21.62 64.46
CA ARG A 10 -14.21 20.31 65.18
C ARG A 10 -14.51 19.03 64.37
N ALA A 11 -13.62 18.05 64.16
CA ALA A 11 -12.60 17.33 64.97
C ALA A 11 -13.14 16.08 65.72
N GLY A 12 -12.55 14.91 65.44
CA GLY A 12 -12.73 13.62 66.16
C GLY A 12 -12.42 12.41 65.25
N VAL A 13 -11.25 11.73 65.30
CA VAL A 13 -10.84 10.64 66.25
C VAL A 13 -11.59 9.31 65.89
N ARG A 14 -11.02 8.11 65.64
CA ARG A 14 -9.97 7.31 66.30
C ARG A 14 -9.60 6.05 65.48
N ARG A 15 -8.39 5.51 65.70
CA ARG A 15 -7.88 4.17 65.31
C ARG A 15 -8.38 3.04 66.24
N GLY A 16 -8.44 1.81 65.71
CA GLY A 16 -8.32 0.51 66.41
C GLY A 16 -8.36 -0.63 65.36
N GLY A 17 -7.56 -1.69 65.33
CA GLY A 17 -6.59 -2.23 66.27
C GLY A 17 -7.07 -3.55 66.89
N ILE A 18 -7.01 -4.68 66.15
CA ILE A 18 -7.16 -6.09 66.64
C ILE A 18 -6.39 -6.95 65.61
N GLY A 19 -5.48 -7.89 65.89
CA GLY A 19 -5.20 -8.71 67.06
C GLY A 19 -5.14 -10.17 66.57
N GLY A 20 -3.94 -10.78 66.58
CA GLY A 20 -3.66 -12.08 65.96
C GLY A 20 -4.15 -13.31 66.72
N GLY A 21 -4.06 -14.47 66.08
CA GLY A 21 -4.39 -15.77 66.67
C GLY A 21 -3.89 -16.93 65.80
N ASP A 22 -2.79 -17.52 66.25
CA ASP A 22 -2.07 -18.69 65.73
C ASP A 22 -2.83 -20.01 66.03
N ARG A 23 -2.75 -21.02 65.14
CA ARG A 23 -2.98 -22.45 65.45
C ARG A 23 -2.67 -23.39 64.27
N ARG A 24 -1.45 -23.95 64.35
CA ARG A 24 -1.07 -25.38 64.28
C ARG A 24 -1.70 -26.36 63.26
N GLN A 25 -0.79 -27.21 62.77
CA GLN A 25 -0.85 -28.69 62.70
C GLN A 25 -1.23 -29.31 61.36
N GLY A 26 -0.41 -30.28 60.93
CA GLY A 26 -0.96 -31.50 60.33
C GLY A 26 -0.27 -32.04 59.10
N ASP A 27 0.93 -32.59 59.31
CA ASP A 27 1.51 -33.70 58.54
C ASP A 27 0.45 -34.74 58.11
N ARG A 28 0.33 -34.98 56.80
CA ARG A 28 -0.20 -36.22 56.20
C ARG A 28 0.38 -36.40 54.80
N GLY A 29 1.55 -37.02 54.74
CA GLY A 29 1.82 -37.93 53.63
C GLY A 29 0.86 -39.11 53.74
N ASP A 30 0.13 -39.42 52.66
CA ASP A 30 -0.24 -40.80 52.34
C ASP A 30 -0.91 -40.92 50.96
N ALA A 31 -0.43 -41.93 50.25
CA ALA A 31 -1.21 -42.83 49.41
C ALA A 31 -2.15 -42.22 48.36
N ARG A 32 -1.70 -42.24 47.09
CA ARG A 32 -2.53 -42.63 45.94
C ARG A 32 -1.66 -43.08 44.76
N ARG A 33 -1.12 -44.29 44.89
CA ARG A 33 -0.88 -45.15 43.72
C ARG A 33 -2.25 -45.59 43.16
N SER A 34 -2.26 -45.87 41.86
CA SER A 34 -3.32 -46.59 41.12
C SER A 34 -4.49 -45.74 40.60
N ALA A 35 -4.23 -44.87 39.61
CA ALA A 35 -5.28 -44.43 38.68
C ALA A 35 -5.42 -45.47 37.54
N PRO A 36 -6.63 -45.94 37.19
CA PRO A 36 -6.83 -46.77 36.00
C PRO A 36 -6.61 -45.94 34.73
N SER A 37 -5.93 -46.50 33.74
CA SER A 37 -5.77 -45.90 32.42
C SER A 37 -7.14 -45.60 31.79
N PRO A 38 -7.36 -44.42 31.19
CA PRO A 38 -8.63 -44.14 30.51
C PRO A 38 -8.80 -45.00 29.25
N PRO A 39 -10.04 -45.31 28.84
CA PRO A 39 -10.32 -46.06 27.62
C PRO A 39 -9.76 -45.33 26.39
N ARG A 40 -9.13 -46.07 25.47
CA ARG A 40 -8.65 -45.52 24.19
C ARG A 40 -9.83 -44.90 23.44
N ALA A 41 -9.71 -43.61 23.10
CA ALA A 41 -10.67 -42.91 22.27
C ALA A 41 -10.79 -43.59 20.89
N PRO A 42 -11.98 -43.64 20.28
CA PRO A 42 -12.14 -44.15 18.92
C PRO A 42 -11.30 -43.31 17.96
N THR A 43 -10.48 -43.96 17.15
CA THR A 43 -9.73 -43.36 16.05
C THR A 43 -10.69 -42.60 15.13
N ALA A 44 -10.73 -41.27 15.27
CA ALA A 44 -11.37 -40.39 14.32
C ALA A 44 -10.64 -40.54 12.98
N SER A 45 -11.30 -41.20 12.02
CA SER A 45 -10.88 -41.24 10.63
C SER A 45 -10.74 -39.80 10.13
N ARG A 46 -9.50 -39.39 9.86
CA ARG A 46 -9.22 -38.07 9.28
C ARG A 46 -9.96 -37.99 7.94
N PRO A 47 -10.85 -37.01 7.70
CA PRO A 47 -11.42 -36.85 6.37
C PRO A 47 -10.28 -36.54 5.41
N SER A 48 -10.10 -37.43 4.44
CA SER A 48 -9.16 -37.27 3.34
C SER A 48 -9.42 -35.92 2.69
N ARG A 49 -8.50 -34.95 2.88
CA ARG A 49 -8.53 -33.68 2.17
C ARG A 49 -8.39 -34.01 0.69
N ALA A 50 -9.52 -34.04 -0.01
CA ALA A 50 -9.54 -34.07 -1.46
C ALA A 50 -8.65 -32.94 -1.97
N ARG A 51 -7.53 -33.30 -2.60
CA ARG A 51 -6.69 -32.36 -3.34
C ARG A 51 -7.61 -31.62 -4.32
N PRO A 52 -7.57 -30.28 -4.40
CA PRO A 52 -8.25 -29.57 -5.48
C PRO A 52 -7.78 -30.18 -6.79
N ARG A 53 -8.72 -30.77 -7.56
CA ARG A 53 -8.46 -31.24 -8.93
C ARG A 53 -7.92 -30.06 -9.73
N GLY A 54 -6.86 -30.34 -10.48
CA GLY A 54 -6.01 -29.34 -11.11
C GLY A 54 -6.76 -28.25 -11.86
N ALA A 55 -6.30 -27.02 -11.66
CA ALA A 55 -6.52 -25.94 -12.61
C ALA A 55 -5.89 -26.37 -13.93
N GLY A 56 -6.72 -26.69 -14.91
CA GLY A 56 -6.26 -26.95 -16.27
C GLY A 56 -5.76 -25.66 -16.93
N PRO A 57 -4.93 -25.74 -17.99
CA PRO A 57 -4.36 -24.57 -18.68
C PRO A 57 -5.38 -23.65 -19.40
N SER A 58 -6.68 -23.86 -19.23
CA SER A 58 -7.75 -23.25 -20.02
C SER A 58 -8.95 -22.84 -19.16
N ASP A 59 -8.71 -22.22 -18.00
CA ASP A 59 -9.76 -21.55 -17.24
C ASP A 59 -9.97 -20.14 -17.81
N PRO A 60 -11.13 -19.83 -18.44
CA PRO A 60 -11.40 -18.49 -18.98
C PRO A 60 -11.34 -17.40 -17.91
N HIS A 61 -11.69 -17.74 -16.66
CA HIS A 61 -11.57 -16.85 -15.51
C HIS A 61 -10.12 -16.48 -15.17
N ALA A 62 -9.15 -17.40 -15.36
CA ALA A 62 -7.74 -17.10 -15.19
C ALA A 62 -7.19 -16.21 -16.32
N MET A 63 -7.73 -16.38 -17.54
CA MET A 63 -7.40 -15.51 -18.67
C MET A 63 -8.00 -14.11 -18.51
N LEU A 64 -9.26 -13.99 -18.08
CA LEU A 64 -9.93 -12.71 -17.76
C LEU A 64 -9.23 -11.96 -16.61
N ALA A 65 -8.79 -12.67 -15.57
CA ALA A 65 -8.00 -12.08 -14.48
C ALA A 65 -6.62 -11.59 -14.96
N ARG A 66 -5.97 -12.32 -15.88
CA ARG A 66 -4.75 -11.87 -16.56
C ARG A 66 -5.01 -10.73 -17.57
N MET A 67 -6.21 -10.60 -18.09
CA MET A 67 -6.58 -9.50 -19.00
C MET A 67 -6.96 -8.22 -18.26
N GLY A 68 -7.40 -8.32 -17.00
CA GLY A 68 -7.81 -7.17 -16.20
C GLY A 68 -6.70 -6.13 -16.04
N TRP A 69 -5.49 -6.54 -15.61
CA TRP A 69 -4.35 -5.62 -15.47
C TRP A 69 -3.89 -5.05 -16.82
N LEU A 70 -4.00 -5.83 -17.90
CA LEU A 70 -3.64 -5.38 -19.25
C LEU A 70 -4.63 -4.34 -19.76
N ALA A 71 -5.93 -4.51 -19.48
CA ALA A 71 -6.96 -3.53 -19.81
C ALA A 71 -6.71 -2.20 -19.10
N TYR A 72 -6.33 -2.24 -17.81
CA TYR A 72 -5.91 -1.03 -17.09
C TYR A 72 -4.67 -0.40 -17.73
N ALA A 73 -3.65 -1.19 -18.07
CA ALA A 73 -2.44 -0.69 -18.73
C ALA A 73 -2.73 -0.04 -20.10
N LEU A 74 -3.56 -0.66 -20.93
CA LEU A 74 -3.97 -0.12 -22.23
C LEU A 74 -4.80 1.16 -22.08
N MET A 75 -5.71 1.20 -21.11
CA MET A 75 -6.45 2.42 -20.79
C MET A 75 -5.50 3.53 -20.34
N THR A 76 -4.50 3.21 -19.52
CA THR A 76 -3.46 4.16 -19.11
C THR A 76 -2.70 4.71 -20.31
N VAL A 77 -2.35 3.89 -21.30
CA VAL A 77 -1.67 4.35 -22.52
C VAL A 77 -2.51 5.41 -23.25
N VAL A 78 -3.82 5.18 -23.41
CA VAL A 78 -4.73 6.15 -24.04
C VAL A 78 -4.80 7.45 -23.24
N LEU A 79 -5.00 7.34 -21.92
CA LEU A 79 -5.08 8.50 -21.04
C LEU A 79 -3.77 9.29 -20.99
N PHE A 80 -2.62 8.63 -20.99
CA PHE A 80 -1.31 9.27 -20.95
C PHE A 80 -0.97 9.91 -22.30
N ALA A 81 -1.35 9.29 -23.42
CA ALA A 81 -1.23 9.91 -24.74
C ALA A 81 -2.07 11.19 -24.83
N MET A 82 -3.32 11.13 -24.36
CA MET A 82 -4.21 12.29 -24.28
C MET A 82 -3.61 13.36 -23.36
N TRP A 83 -3.12 12.99 -22.18
CA TRP A 83 -2.49 13.90 -21.23
C TRP A 83 -1.26 14.59 -21.82
N GLY A 84 -0.35 13.87 -22.49
CA GLY A 84 0.84 14.47 -23.09
C GLY A 84 0.48 15.47 -24.19
N PHE A 85 -0.49 15.13 -25.04
CA PHE A 85 -0.98 16.00 -26.11
C PHE A 85 -1.69 17.25 -25.58
N LEU A 86 -2.67 17.09 -24.68
CA LEU A 86 -3.37 18.20 -24.03
C LEU A 86 -2.41 19.05 -23.21
N GLY A 87 -1.43 18.43 -22.55
CA GLY A 87 -0.39 19.09 -21.79
C GLY A 87 0.44 20.04 -22.65
N LYS A 88 0.94 19.56 -23.80
CA LYS A 88 1.65 20.41 -24.77
C LYS A 88 0.76 21.53 -25.31
N LEU A 89 -0.53 21.29 -25.50
CA LEU A 89 -1.49 22.33 -25.90
C LEU A 89 -1.71 23.38 -24.80
N ALA A 90 -1.84 22.95 -23.55
CA ALA A 90 -2.02 23.84 -22.39
C ALA A 90 -0.82 24.78 -22.19
N LEU A 91 0.39 24.35 -22.55
CA LEU A 91 1.59 25.20 -22.49
C LEU A 91 1.57 26.37 -23.48
N LYS A 92 0.62 26.43 -24.42
CA LYS A 92 0.42 27.62 -25.26
C LYS A 92 -0.17 28.81 -24.49
N THR A 93 -0.85 28.54 -23.37
CA THR A 93 -1.57 29.55 -22.59
C THR A 93 -1.21 29.54 -21.09
N ALA A 94 -0.49 28.53 -20.62
CA ALA A 94 -0.08 28.37 -19.22
C ALA A 94 1.42 28.08 -19.10
N THR A 95 2.03 28.50 -17.99
CA THR A 95 3.42 28.16 -17.70
C THR A 95 3.56 26.67 -17.28
N PRO A 96 4.75 26.05 -17.43
CA PRO A 96 4.99 24.69 -16.97
C PRO A 96 4.64 24.46 -15.49
N VAL A 97 4.95 25.44 -14.64
CA VAL A 97 4.63 25.39 -13.21
C VAL A 97 3.11 25.42 -12.99
N GLN A 98 2.40 26.32 -13.68
CA GLN A 98 0.94 26.40 -13.60
C GLN A 98 0.26 25.11 -14.08
N ALA A 99 0.70 24.54 -15.21
CA ALA A 99 0.21 23.27 -15.72
C ALA A 99 0.43 22.12 -14.72
N SER A 100 1.61 22.09 -14.07
CA SER A 100 1.94 21.10 -13.04
C SER A 100 1.05 21.21 -11.80
N ILE A 101 0.82 22.44 -11.32
CA ILE A 101 -0.06 22.69 -10.17
C ILE A 101 -1.49 22.25 -10.48
N LEU A 102 -2.02 22.65 -11.65
CA LEU A 102 -3.37 22.29 -12.07
C LEU A 102 -3.53 20.77 -12.22
N PHE A 103 -2.55 20.08 -12.80
CA PHE A 103 -2.54 18.62 -12.86
C PHE A 103 -2.58 17.99 -11.46
N GLY A 104 -1.79 18.52 -10.51
CA GLY A 104 -1.81 18.07 -9.12
C GLY A 104 -3.18 18.23 -8.48
N VAL A 105 -3.81 19.39 -8.64
CA VAL A 105 -5.17 19.67 -8.14
C VAL A 105 -6.19 18.71 -8.76
N MET A 106 -6.18 18.52 -10.07
CA MET A 106 -7.10 17.60 -10.76
C MET A 106 -6.87 16.15 -10.32
N SER A 107 -5.62 15.75 -10.08
CA SER A 107 -5.30 14.41 -9.57
C SER A 107 -5.88 14.16 -8.18
N VAL A 108 -5.84 15.16 -7.30
CA VAL A 108 -6.48 15.09 -5.97
C VAL A 108 -8.00 14.97 -6.12
N ILE A 109 -8.62 15.77 -6.99
CA ILE A 109 -10.07 15.70 -7.26
C ILE A 109 -10.46 14.29 -7.74
N VAL A 110 -9.73 13.73 -8.70
CA VAL A 110 -9.96 12.37 -9.22
C VAL A 110 -9.79 11.33 -8.10
N GLY A 111 -8.75 11.46 -7.27
CA GLY A 111 -8.53 10.57 -6.13
C GLY A 111 -9.66 10.62 -5.09
N VAL A 112 -10.14 11.81 -4.75
CA VAL A 112 -11.28 11.99 -3.85
C VAL A 112 -12.54 11.39 -4.48
N ALA A 113 -12.83 11.68 -5.74
CA ALA A 113 -13.96 11.11 -6.45
C ALA A 113 -13.91 9.57 -6.48
N ALA A 114 -12.73 8.97 -6.66
CA ALA A 114 -12.56 7.53 -6.61
C ALA A 114 -12.94 6.94 -5.24
N VAL A 115 -12.53 7.59 -4.15
CA VAL A 115 -12.93 7.18 -2.79
C VAL A 115 -14.45 7.31 -2.60
N TRP A 116 -15.06 8.39 -3.08
CA TRP A 116 -16.51 8.60 -3.03
C TRP A 116 -17.29 7.56 -3.84
N LEU A 117 -16.72 7.08 -4.96
CA LEU A 117 -17.26 5.99 -5.77
C LEU A 117 -17.00 4.60 -5.16
N GLY A 118 -16.51 4.53 -3.92
CA GLY A 118 -16.36 3.29 -3.16
C GLY A 118 -15.01 2.60 -3.29
N GLN A 119 -13.98 3.26 -3.82
CA GLN A 119 -12.62 2.72 -3.78
C GLN A 119 -12.12 2.66 -2.33
N LYS A 120 -11.63 1.49 -1.92
CA LYS A 120 -11.17 1.24 -0.56
C LYS A 120 -9.82 1.91 -0.33
N THR A 121 -9.68 2.60 0.80
CA THR A 121 -8.37 3.03 1.31
C THR A 121 -7.83 1.95 2.26
N SER A 122 -6.50 1.79 2.29
CA SER A 122 -5.83 0.87 3.20
C SER A 122 -5.51 1.57 4.54
N SER A 123 -4.80 0.88 5.44
CA SER A 123 -4.32 1.48 6.68
C SER A 123 -3.38 2.65 6.40
N TRP A 124 -3.63 3.76 7.10
CA TRP A 124 -2.80 4.97 7.11
C TRP A 124 -1.56 4.78 8.01
N ALA A 125 -0.87 3.66 7.83
CA ALA A 125 0.32 3.33 8.60
C ALA A 125 1.49 4.25 8.19
N PRO A 126 2.33 4.71 9.13
CA PRO A 126 3.48 5.55 8.80
C PRO A 126 4.44 4.93 7.77
N SER A 127 4.56 3.59 7.79
CA SER A 127 5.42 2.84 6.87
C SER A 127 4.96 2.88 5.41
N SER A 128 3.64 2.92 5.15
CA SER A 128 3.09 3.03 3.79
C SER A 128 3.03 4.49 3.33
N ILE A 129 2.72 5.41 4.24
CA ILE A 129 2.58 6.84 3.94
C ILE A 129 3.91 7.44 3.51
N TRP A 130 5.02 7.15 4.20
CA TRP A 130 6.33 7.74 3.85
C TRP A 130 6.74 7.40 2.40
N LEU A 131 6.62 6.13 2.00
CA LEU A 131 6.94 5.70 0.63
C LEU A 131 5.99 6.33 -0.39
N ALA A 132 4.70 6.45 -0.07
CA ALA A 132 3.74 7.14 -0.93
C ALA A 132 4.05 8.64 -1.06
N CYS A 133 4.48 9.31 0.02
CA CYS A 133 4.92 10.70 -0.02
C CYS A 133 6.18 10.89 -0.86
N LEU A 134 7.16 9.99 -0.72
CA LEU A 134 8.39 10.04 -1.52
C LEU A 134 8.09 9.81 -3.01
N SER A 135 7.20 8.85 -3.31
CA SER A 135 6.70 8.64 -4.67
C SER A 135 5.97 9.87 -5.21
N GLY A 136 5.14 10.52 -4.40
CA GLY A 136 4.43 11.74 -4.77
C GLY A 136 5.37 12.92 -5.03
N LEU A 137 6.42 13.07 -4.21
CA LEU A 137 7.44 14.10 -4.39
C LEU A 137 8.24 13.87 -5.68
N ALA A 138 8.69 12.63 -5.92
CA ALA A 138 9.38 12.27 -7.15
C ALA A 138 8.48 12.46 -8.38
N GLY A 139 7.21 12.05 -8.30
CA GLY A 139 6.22 12.24 -9.36
C GLY A 139 5.94 13.71 -9.65
N GLY A 140 5.78 14.54 -8.61
CA GLY A 140 5.57 15.99 -8.76
C GLY A 140 6.78 16.71 -9.36
N ALA A 141 7.99 16.37 -8.92
CA ALA A 141 9.22 16.90 -9.52
C ALA A 141 9.39 16.44 -10.99
N GLY A 142 9.10 15.17 -11.26
CA GLY A 142 9.06 14.61 -12.61
C GLY A 142 8.05 15.30 -13.51
N LEU A 143 6.88 15.66 -12.97
CA LEU A 143 5.83 16.36 -13.70
C LEU A 143 6.25 17.78 -14.10
N ILE A 144 6.88 18.52 -13.19
CA ILE A 144 7.39 19.87 -13.51
C ILE A 144 8.46 19.78 -14.60
N THR A 145 9.40 18.84 -14.47
CA THR A 145 10.49 18.67 -15.42
C THR A 145 10.02 18.19 -16.79
N ILE A 146 9.01 17.30 -16.88
CA ILE A 146 8.45 16.91 -18.18
C ILE A 146 7.68 18.05 -18.84
N TYR A 147 6.93 18.86 -18.08
CA TYR A 147 6.30 20.06 -18.67
C TYR A 147 7.35 21.08 -19.12
N MET A 148 8.46 21.23 -18.40
CA MET A 148 9.59 22.06 -18.86
C MET A 148 10.24 21.52 -20.14
N ALA A 149 10.32 20.19 -20.29
CA ALA A 149 10.82 19.54 -21.51
C ALA A 149 9.82 19.72 -22.67
N PHE A 150 8.53 19.52 -22.43
CA PHE A 150 7.50 19.83 -23.42
C PHE A 150 7.45 21.30 -23.78
N ASP A 151 7.78 22.22 -22.89
CA ASP A 151 7.82 23.64 -23.22
C ASP A 151 8.98 23.97 -24.19
N ARG A 152 10.16 23.37 -23.95
CA ARG A 152 11.40 23.66 -24.68
C ARG A 152 11.64 22.80 -25.91
N GLY A 153 10.97 21.65 -26.02
CA GLY A 153 11.23 20.65 -27.05
C GLY A 153 9.98 20.18 -27.80
N PRO A 154 10.17 19.52 -28.96
CA PRO A 154 9.07 18.88 -29.66
C PRO A 154 8.58 17.66 -28.88
N ALA A 155 7.26 17.53 -28.73
CA ALA A 155 6.66 16.41 -28.00
C ALA A 155 7.00 15.05 -28.62
N SER A 156 7.29 15.01 -29.93
CA SER A 156 7.71 13.81 -30.66
C SER A 156 9.07 13.27 -30.21
N LEU A 157 9.97 14.11 -29.67
CA LEU A 157 11.26 13.67 -29.13
C LEU A 157 11.20 13.49 -27.62
N VAL A 158 10.50 14.38 -26.91
CA VAL A 158 10.38 14.32 -25.44
C VAL A 158 9.64 13.06 -24.99
N SER A 159 8.53 12.71 -25.64
CA SER A 159 7.67 11.60 -25.19
C SER A 159 8.36 10.23 -25.26
N PRO A 160 9.07 9.87 -26.36
CA PRO A 160 9.85 8.63 -26.40
C PRO A 160 10.96 8.61 -25.35
N VAL A 161 11.75 9.69 -25.24
CA VAL A 161 12.85 9.78 -24.27
C VAL A 161 12.35 9.54 -22.85
N VAL A 162 11.28 10.24 -22.44
CA VAL A 162 10.66 10.00 -21.14
C VAL A 162 10.08 8.59 -21.07
N GLY A 163 9.39 8.14 -22.13
CA GLY A 163 8.80 6.81 -22.24
C GLY A 163 9.78 5.63 -22.17
N SER A 164 11.09 5.86 -22.13
CA SER A 164 12.09 4.83 -21.80
C SER A 164 12.21 4.53 -20.30
N TYR A 165 11.71 5.39 -19.41
CA TYR A 165 11.81 5.19 -17.96
C TYR A 165 11.27 3.83 -17.47
N PRO A 166 10.24 3.19 -18.08
CA PRO A 166 9.79 1.86 -17.67
C PRO A 166 10.88 0.80 -17.79
N ALA A 167 11.85 0.97 -18.69
CA ALA A 167 13.01 0.09 -18.75
C ALA A 167 13.90 0.23 -17.50
N ILE A 168 14.10 1.46 -17.01
CA ILE A 168 14.79 1.72 -15.75
C ILE A 168 14.01 1.11 -14.59
N VAL A 169 12.68 1.25 -14.58
CA VAL A 169 11.80 0.62 -13.57
C VAL A 169 11.94 -0.89 -13.61
N ALA A 170 11.97 -1.52 -14.79
CA ALA A 170 12.14 -2.97 -14.91
C ALA A 170 13.47 -3.45 -14.31
N VAL A 171 14.57 -2.72 -14.54
CA VAL A 171 15.87 -3.02 -13.91
C VAL A 171 15.80 -2.85 -12.39
N LEU A 172 15.22 -1.75 -11.91
CA LEU A 172 15.04 -1.51 -10.48
C LEU A 172 14.16 -2.58 -9.81
N SER A 173 13.12 -3.07 -10.49
CA SER A 173 12.26 -4.14 -9.98
C SER A 173 13.01 -5.45 -9.79
N VAL A 174 13.93 -5.80 -10.71
CA VAL A 174 14.79 -6.97 -10.53
C VAL A 174 15.72 -6.80 -9.34
N VAL A 175 16.38 -5.63 -9.24
CA VAL A 175 17.40 -5.37 -8.22
C VAL A 175 16.81 -5.22 -6.81
N PHE A 176 15.73 -4.45 -6.66
CA PHE A 176 15.18 -4.08 -5.35
C PHE A 176 13.96 -4.90 -4.95
N LEU A 177 13.15 -5.33 -5.91
CA LEU A 177 11.93 -6.11 -5.66
C LEU A 177 12.14 -7.62 -5.81
N SER A 178 13.34 -8.05 -6.22
CA SER A 178 13.69 -9.46 -6.48
C SER A 178 12.73 -10.14 -7.47
N GLU A 179 12.16 -9.36 -8.39
CA GLU A 179 11.30 -9.89 -9.45
C GLU A 179 12.12 -10.68 -10.46
N LYS A 180 11.62 -11.87 -10.85
CA LYS A 180 12.24 -12.70 -11.90
C LYS A 180 11.62 -12.33 -13.25
N LEU A 181 12.36 -11.55 -14.05
CA LEU A 181 11.97 -11.32 -15.44
C LEU A 181 12.25 -12.54 -16.30
N SER A 182 11.32 -12.89 -17.17
CA SER A 182 11.57 -13.91 -18.20
C SER A 182 12.51 -13.37 -19.28
N THR A 183 13.21 -14.25 -19.98
CA THR A 183 14.08 -13.87 -21.12
C THR A 183 13.30 -13.08 -22.18
N LEU A 184 12.02 -13.40 -22.38
CA LEU A 184 11.15 -12.68 -23.32
C LEU A 184 10.78 -11.28 -22.83
N GLN A 185 10.56 -11.09 -21.52
CA GLN A 185 10.34 -9.76 -20.94
C GLN A 185 11.59 -8.89 -21.05
N PHE A 186 12.77 -9.47 -20.82
CA PHE A 186 14.04 -8.77 -21.03
C PHE A 186 14.22 -8.33 -22.49
N ALA A 187 13.91 -9.22 -23.44
CA ALA A 187 13.92 -8.88 -24.86
C ALA A 187 12.93 -7.75 -25.20
N GLY A 188 11.71 -7.78 -24.64
CA GLY A 188 10.72 -6.71 -24.82
C GLY A 188 11.19 -5.36 -24.28
N VAL A 189 11.85 -5.36 -23.11
CA VAL A 189 12.47 -4.15 -22.54
C VAL A 189 13.59 -3.65 -23.46
N ALA A 190 14.47 -4.52 -23.94
CA ALA A 190 15.56 -4.15 -24.85
C ALA A 190 15.04 -3.56 -26.17
N VAL A 191 13.98 -4.14 -26.75
CA VAL A 191 13.32 -3.60 -27.95
C VAL A 191 12.72 -2.22 -27.68
N THR A 192 12.06 -2.04 -26.53
CA THR A 192 11.50 -0.74 -26.13
C THR A 192 12.58 0.33 -26.01
N VAL A 193 13.68 0.02 -25.31
CA VAL A 193 14.84 0.94 -25.17
C VAL A 193 15.43 1.28 -26.53
N THR A 194 15.64 0.29 -27.37
CA THR A 194 16.22 0.48 -28.71
C THR A 194 15.30 1.34 -29.58
N GLY A 195 13.99 1.10 -29.55
CA GLY A 195 13.00 1.91 -30.26
C GLY A 195 13.01 3.37 -29.81
N VAL A 196 13.09 3.62 -28.50
CA VAL A 196 13.21 4.99 -27.99
C VAL A 196 14.51 5.67 -28.45
N LEU A 197 15.65 4.97 -28.38
CA LEU A 197 16.93 5.53 -28.82
C LEU A 197 16.92 5.88 -30.31
N LEU A 198 16.33 5.03 -31.14
CA LEU A 198 16.16 5.29 -32.58
C LEU A 198 15.34 6.56 -32.84
N VAL A 199 14.22 6.74 -32.12
CA VAL A 199 13.40 7.96 -32.26
C VAL A 199 14.12 9.19 -31.73
N GLY A 200 14.95 9.06 -30.70
CA GLY A 200 15.72 10.18 -30.15
C GLY A 200 16.91 10.62 -31.01
N LEU A 201 17.42 9.75 -31.89
CA LEU A 201 18.60 9.99 -32.74
C LEU A 201 18.26 10.39 -34.19
N GLY A 202 16.99 10.26 -34.60
CA GLY A 202 16.50 10.65 -35.93
C GLY A 202 15.80 12.00 -35.94
#